data_AF-A0A925BBH1-F1
#
_entry.id   AF-A0A925BBH1-F1
#
_cell.length_a   1.000
_cell.length_b   1.000
_cell.length_c   1.000
_cell.angle_alpha   90.00
_cell.angle_beta   90.00
_cell.angle_gamma   90.00
#
_symmetry.space_group_name_H-M   'P 1'
#
loop_
_entity.id
_entity.type
_entity.pdbx_description
1 polymer ?
#
loop_
_entity_poly.entity_id
_entity_poly.type
_entity_poly.pdbx_seq_one_letter_code
_entity_poly.pdbx_strand_id
1 'polypeptide(L)'
;MDHINNAIYLRRRSKIVLPLGANDAEPLPLYYVASVVKNVEALGYGFTQDLITACRALSLEQLVSLYQELIVDLKKLKGAHREFKPMYPNFPAQVMEMSRAELYINAIVHYWTDGKLFPATEAKERFPLLDYPDLKPIDLGTRDDFEKIFGQLATANTSLSEQDKEDVTWFAATYRNAIGALLPDAIPQKENIAFVAGLLIQHTDDATTFVETYCKTATDVLRLAVAMSGGDVSLATNTKFRTFSRPERRVFLGLLQRIGQVTEDMLRHKGRWIRLGEKLHVGEFGKRYPDPAKSFDILRNDVPFTTFNGHVEKALAAKKVQTALARLTTRPGDLARRLDHLLRLDASDQPEVLAAFGQVA
;
A
#
# COMPACT_ATOMS: atom_id res chain seq x y z
N MET A 1 19.74 13.25 8.88
CA MET A 1 18.52 12.69 8.25
C MET A 1 18.60 12.96 6.76
N ASP A 2 19.45 12.21 6.06
CA ASP A 2 19.80 12.46 4.65
C ASP A 2 19.43 11.27 3.76
N HIS A 3 18.26 10.69 4.04
CA HIS A 3 17.83 9.46 3.41
C HIS A 3 16.85 9.80 2.31
N ILE A 4 17.37 10.11 1.13
CA ILE A 4 16.59 10.14 -0.11
C ILE A 4 16.94 8.88 -0.89
N ASN A 5 15.91 8.16 -1.33
CA ASN A 5 16.09 6.99 -2.17
C ASN A 5 15.83 7.37 -3.63
N ASN A 6 16.92 7.66 -4.34
CA ASN A 6 16.87 8.05 -5.75
C ASN A 6 16.26 6.94 -6.64
N ALA A 7 16.37 5.66 -6.27
CA ALA A 7 15.72 4.58 -7.01
C ALA A 7 14.18 4.72 -7.00
N ILE A 8 13.60 5.01 -5.82
CA ILE A 8 12.16 5.26 -5.68
C ILE A 8 11.77 6.51 -6.47
N TYR A 9 12.53 7.60 -6.33
CA TYR A 9 12.20 8.87 -6.94
C TYR A 9 12.27 8.81 -8.47
N LEU A 10 13.30 8.17 -9.00
CA LEU A 10 13.52 7.94 -10.42
C LEU A 10 12.39 7.11 -11.03
N ARG A 11 12.00 6.01 -10.38
CA ARG A 11 10.90 5.16 -10.85
C ARG A 11 9.56 5.91 -10.87
N ARG A 12 9.28 6.71 -9.85
CA ARG A 12 7.97 7.37 -9.65
C ARG A 12 7.81 8.68 -10.42
N ARG A 13 8.88 9.47 -10.51
CA ARG A 13 8.84 10.86 -11.00
C ARG A 13 9.89 11.16 -12.06
N SER A 14 10.80 10.25 -12.36
CA SER A 14 11.95 10.50 -13.24
C SER A 14 12.79 11.69 -12.73
N LYS A 15 13.00 11.74 -11.42
CA LYS A 15 13.80 12.77 -10.76
C LYS A 15 14.82 12.14 -9.82
N ILE A 16 15.89 12.87 -9.55
CA ILE A 16 16.88 12.52 -8.53
C ILE A 16 17.21 13.75 -7.67
N VAL A 17 17.59 13.51 -6.42
CA VAL A 17 18.19 14.54 -5.57
C VAL A 17 19.69 14.30 -5.51
N LEU A 18 20.44 15.38 -5.67
CA LEU A 18 21.88 15.37 -5.56
C LEU A 18 22.30 15.40 -4.09
N PRO A 19 23.46 14.80 -3.74
CA PRO A 19 23.95 14.85 -2.37
C PRO A 19 24.13 16.30 -1.91
N LEU A 20 23.81 16.57 -0.64
CA LEU A 20 24.04 17.88 -0.02
C LEU A 20 25.54 18.14 0.03
N GLY A 21 25.96 19.24 -0.59
CA GLY A 21 27.36 19.67 -0.63
C GLY A 21 27.60 20.58 -1.81
N ALA A 22 27.23 21.86 -1.65
CA ALA A 22 27.89 22.89 -2.44
C ALA A 22 29.35 22.88 -1.99
N ASN A 23 30.25 22.40 -2.85
CA ASN A 23 31.64 22.70 -2.66
C ASN A 23 31.82 24.17 -3.02
N ASP A 24 32.51 24.95 -2.18
CA ASP A 24 33.04 26.28 -2.55
C ASP A 24 34.16 26.19 -3.61
N ALA A 25 34.37 25.00 -4.19
CA ALA A 25 35.33 24.72 -5.24
C ALA A 25 34.79 25.16 -6.61
N GLU A 26 35.71 25.31 -7.57
CA GLU A 26 35.34 25.60 -8.95
C GLU A 26 34.38 24.54 -9.51
N PRO A 27 33.36 24.93 -10.31
CA PRO A 27 32.43 23.98 -10.92
C PRO A 27 33.17 22.93 -11.76
N LEU A 28 32.71 21.68 -11.68
CA LEU A 28 33.28 20.61 -12.49
C LEU A 28 33.29 20.98 -13.98
N PRO A 29 34.37 20.64 -14.69
CA PRO A 29 34.42 20.73 -16.14
C PRO A 29 33.25 19.96 -16.78
N LEU A 30 32.66 20.55 -17.82
CA LEU A 30 31.45 20.03 -18.47
C LEU A 30 31.62 18.60 -19.01
N TYR A 31 32.83 18.23 -19.43
CA TYR A 31 33.09 16.91 -20.01
C TYR A 31 32.85 15.74 -19.03
N TYR A 32 32.99 15.96 -17.71
CA TYR A 32 32.66 14.94 -16.72
C TYR A 32 31.15 14.66 -16.69
N VAL A 33 30.33 15.71 -16.63
CA VAL A 33 28.86 15.59 -16.65
C VAL A 33 28.39 15.06 -18.00
N ALA A 34 28.97 15.53 -19.11
CA ALA A 34 28.65 15.04 -20.45
C ALA A 34 28.94 13.53 -20.60
N SER A 35 30.00 13.02 -19.97
CA SER A 35 30.30 11.58 -19.95
C SER A 35 29.21 10.77 -19.25
N VAL A 36 28.70 11.29 -18.12
CA VAL A 36 27.56 10.67 -17.40
C VAL A 36 26.30 10.69 -18.26
N VAL A 37 25.96 11.84 -18.84
CA VAL A 37 24.79 11.97 -19.74
C VAL A 37 24.91 10.98 -20.89
N LYS A 38 26.08 10.88 -21.54
CA LYS A 38 26.29 9.98 -22.67
C LYS A 38 26.07 8.51 -22.31
N ASN A 39 26.47 8.10 -21.12
CA ASN A 39 26.26 6.73 -20.64
C ASN A 39 24.78 6.45 -20.32
N VAL A 40 24.05 7.46 -19.86
CA VAL A 40 22.62 7.39 -19.55
C VAL A 40 21.76 7.40 -20.83
N GLU A 41 22.21 8.10 -21.89
CA GLU A 41 21.61 8.08 -23.24
C GLU A 41 21.54 6.67 -23.82
N ALA A 42 22.57 5.85 -23.58
CA ALA A 42 22.60 4.45 -24.04
C ALA A 42 21.47 3.59 -23.44
N LEU A 43 20.85 4.06 -22.34
CA LEU A 43 19.68 3.42 -21.73
C LEU A 43 18.35 4.10 -22.11
N GLY A 44 18.38 5.14 -22.95
CA GLY A 44 17.22 5.90 -23.42
C GLY A 44 16.78 7.03 -22.49
N TYR A 45 17.68 7.57 -21.68
CA TYR A 45 17.41 8.65 -20.74
C TYR A 45 18.33 9.85 -21.01
N GLY A 46 17.91 11.04 -20.61
CA GLY A 46 18.71 12.26 -20.70
C GLY A 46 18.58 13.09 -19.42
N PHE A 47 19.51 14.02 -19.17
CA PHE A 47 19.39 14.94 -18.04
C PHE A 47 18.78 16.26 -18.50
N THR A 48 17.93 16.87 -17.66
CA THR A 48 17.47 18.25 -17.88
C THR A 48 18.63 19.24 -17.68
N GLN A 49 18.48 20.45 -18.23
CA GLN A 49 19.46 21.51 -18.06
C GLN A 49 19.74 21.83 -16.58
N ASP A 50 18.70 21.82 -15.75
CA ASP A 50 18.80 22.07 -14.32
C ASP A 50 19.62 21.00 -13.62
N LEU A 51 19.39 19.72 -13.95
CA LEU A 51 20.16 18.61 -13.42
C LEU A 51 21.63 18.66 -13.87
N ILE A 52 21.89 18.96 -15.14
CA ILE A 52 23.27 19.13 -15.67
C ILE A 52 23.98 20.24 -14.91
N THR A 53 23.33 21.39 -14.73
CA THR A 53 23.89 22.54 -14.02
C THR A 53 24.19 22.19 -12.57
N ALA A 54 23.27 21.53 -11.88
CA ALA A 54 23.45 21.13 -10.50
C ALA A 54 24.54 20.05 -10.33
N CYS A 55 24.69 19.12 -11.28
CA CYS A 55 25.78 18.13 -11.27
C CYS A 55 27.17 18.77 -11.34
N ARG A 56 27.29 19.97 -11.95
CA ARG A 56 28.57 20.69 -12.00
C ARG A 56 29.01 21.25 -10.65
N ALA A 57 28.11 21.37 -9.68
CA ALA A 57 28.44 21.83 -8.33
C ALA A 57 28.99 20.70 -7.43
N LEU A 58 28.92 19.45 -7.90
CA LEU A 58 29.45 18.29 -7.17
C LEU A 58 30.98 18.23 -7.27
N SER A 59 31.62 17.54 -6.33
CA SER A 59 32.97 17.00 -6.55
C SER A 59 32.96 15.86 -7.56
N LEU A 60 34.12 15.57 -8.15
CA LEU A 60 34.26 14.42 -9.07
C LEU A 60 33.89 13.10 -8.38
N GLU A 61 34.27 12.94 -7.11
CA GLU A 61 33.93 11.77 -6.31
C GLU A 61 32.41 11.60 -6.12
N GLN A 62 31.71 12.69 -5.76
CA GLN A 62 30.25 12.68 -5.64
C GLN A 62 29.57 12.37 -6.98
N LEU A 63 30.05 12.93 -8.09
CA LEU A 63 29.51 12.64 -9.42
C LEU A 63 29.71 11.17 -9.81
N VAL A 64 30.88 10.60 -9.52
CA VAL A 64 31.17 9.17 -9.78
C VAL A 64 30.28 8.27 -8.93
N SER A 65 30.12 8.55 -7.64
CA SER A 65 29.23 7.79 -6.75
C SER A 65 27.79 7.85 -7.24
N LEU A 66 27.30 9.05 -7.57
CA LEU A 66 25.97 9.24 -8.13
C LEU A 66 25.77 8.42 -9.41
N TYR A 67 26.74 8.46 -10.32
CA TYR A 67 26.68 7.71 -11.57
C TYR A 67 26.61 6.20 -11.34
N GLN A 68 27.43 5.67 -10.42
CA GLN A 68 27.47 4.24 -10.11
C GLN A 68 26.12 3.72 -9.58
N GLU A 69 25.46 4.50 -8.71
CA GLU A 69 24.11 4.16 -8.23
C GLU A 69 23.07 4.30 -9.35
N LEU A 70 23.07 5.44 -10.03
CA LEU A 70 22.07 5.77 -11.04
C LEU A 70 22.07 4.77 -12.20
N ILE A 71 23.24 4.35 -12.69
CA ILE A 71 23.32 3.44 -13.83
C ILE A 71 22.75 2.05 -13.49
N VAL A 72 22.89 1.60 -12.24
CA VAL A 72 22.31 0.35 -11.77
C VAL A 72 20.78 0.42 -11.79
N ASP A 73 20.21 1.51 -11.29
CA ASP A 73 18.76 1.70 -11.26
C ASP A 73 18.17 1.88 -12.66
N LEU A 74 18.83 2.63 -13.53
CA LEU A 74 18.39 2.79 -14.92
C LEU A 74 18.43 1.47 -15.70
N LYS A 75 19.47 0.64 -15.51
CA LYS A 75 19.52 -0.71 -16.11
C LYS A 75 18.38 -1.60 -15.63
N LYS A 76 17.99 -1.49 -14.35
CA LYS A 76 16.82 -2.19 -13.83
C LYS A 76 15.53 -1.72 -14.49
N LEU A 77 15.30 -0.40 -14.54
CA LEU A 77 14.11 0.20 -15.15
C LEU A 77 13.97 -0.10 -16.65
N LYS A 78 15.07 -0.10 -17.39
CA LYS A 78 15.07 -0.41 -18.84
C LYS A 78 15.01 -1.91 -19.14
N GLY A 79 15.31 -2.77 -18.16
CA GLY A 79 15.48 -4.21 -18.36
C GLY A 79 16.89 -4.62 -18.82
N ALA A 80 17.80 -3.67 -19.03
CA ALA A 80 19.19 -3.90 -19.47
C ALA A 80 20.09 -4.57 -18.40
N HIS A 81 19.57 -4.82 -17.20
CA HIS A 81 20.22 -5.66 -16.19
C HIS A 81 20.15 -7.16 -16.52
N ARG A 82 19.30 -7.56 -17.47
CA ARG A 82 19.19 -8.95 -17.95
C ARG A 82 19.89 -9.09 -19.29
N GLU A 83 20.60 -10.19 -19.46
CA GLU A 83 21.17 -10.57 -20.75
C GLU A 83 20.09 -11.28 -21.57
N PHE A 84 19.62 -10.64 -22.64
CA PHE A 84 18.65 -11.24 -23.55
C PHE A 84 19.39 -11.82 -24.77
N LYS A 85 19.35 -13.15 -24.90
CA LYS A 85 19.87 -13.85 -26.08
C LYS A 85 18.69 -14.29 -26.96
N PRO A 86 18.51 -13.72 -28.16
CA PRO A 86 17.46 -14.16 -29.07
C PRO A 86 17.73 -15.59 -29.54
N MET A 87 16.66 -16.40 -29.65
CA MET A 87 16.74 -17.77 -30.19
C MET A 87 17.29 -17.81 -31.62
N TYR A 88 16.94 -16.80 -32.40
CA TYR A 88 17.38 -16.60 -33.78
C TYR A 88 18.06 -15.23 -33.90
N PRO A 89 19.39 -15.14 -33.70
CA PRO A 89 20.13 -13.87 -33.69
C PRO A 89 20.03 -13.06 -34.98
N ASN A 90 19.70 -13.71 -36.10
CA ASN A 90 19.63 -13.08 -37.42
C ASN A 90 18.19 -12.95 -37.94
N PHE A 91 17.21 -12.88 -37.04
CA PHE A 91 15.81 -12.59 -37.39
C PHE A 91 15.69 -11.24 -38.14
N PRO A 92 14.86 -11.14 -39.20
CA PRO A 92 13.94 -12.17 -39.72
C PRO A 92 14.56 -13.14 -40.74
N ALA A 93 15.65 -12.77 -41.41
CA ALA A 93 16.22 -13.52 -42.53
C ALA A 93 16.51 -15.00 -42.17
N GLN A 94 17.12 -15.24 -41.00
CA GLN A 94 17.39 -16.60 -40.53
C GLN A 94 16.13 -17.47 -40.45
N VAL A 95 15.04 -16.95 -39.91
CA VAL A 95 13.80 -17.71 -39.77
C VAL A 95 13.14 -17.95 -41.14
N MET A 96 13.24 -16.97 -42.04
CA MET A 96 12.70 -17.09 -43.40
C MET A 96 13.44 -18.12 -44.26
N GLU A 97 14.74 -18.30 -44.04
CA GLU A 97 15.59 -19.24 -44.76
C GLU A 97 15.46 -20.69 -44.24
N MET A 98 14.97 -20.87 -43.01
CA MET A 98 14.83 -22.20 -42.38
C MET A 98 13.59 -22.95 -42.83
N SER A 99 13.70 -24.27 -42.91
CA SER A 99 12.56 -25.13 -43.20
C SER A 99 11.58 -25.20 -42.01
N ARG A 100 10.31 -25.50 -42.30
CA ARG A 100 9.29 -25.73 -41.25
C ARG A 100 9.69 -26.85 -40.28
N ALA A 101 10.36 -27.89 -40.79
CA ALA A 101 10.82 -29.01 -39.97
C ALA A 101 11.89 -28.59 -38.97
N GLU A 102 12.87 -27.78 -39.39
CA GLU A 102 13.92 -27.26 -38.50
C GLU A 102 13.34 -26.32 -37.44
N LEU A 103 12.44 -25.41 -37.81
CA LEU A 103 11.76 -24.52 -36.87
C LEU A 103 10.96 -25.32 -35.83
N TYR A 104 10.27 -26.37 -36.26
CA TYR A 104 9.52 -27.27 -35.38
C TYR A 104 10.45 -27.99 -34.39
N ILE A 105 11.52 -28.63 -34.88
CA ILE A 105 12.46 -29.36 -34.01
C ILE A 105 13.17 -28.40 -33.04
N ASN A 106 13.61 -27.23 -33.49
CA ASN A 106 14.24 -26.23 -32.63
C ASN A 106 13.32 -25.79 -31.49
N ALA A 107 12.04 -25.55 -31.78
CA ALA A 107 11.06 -25.21 -30.75
C ALA A 107 10.89 -26.34 -29.73
N ILE A 108 10.74 -27.59 -30.20
CA ILE A 108 10.60 -28.76 -29.33
C ILE A 108 11.82 -28.91 -28.40
N VAL A 109 13.04 -28.83 -28.94
CA VAL A 109 14.28 -28.94 -28.16
C VAL A 109 14.40 -27.80 -27.14
N HIS A 110 14.07 -26.57 -27.54
CA HIS A 110 14.10 -25.42 -26.64
C HIS A 110 13.16 -25.60 -25.45
N TYR A 111 11.91 -26.03 -25.68
CA TYR A 111 10.96 -26.27 -24.60
C TYR A 111 11.32 -27.48 -23.73
N TRP A 112 11.78 -28.59 -24.32
CA TRP A 112 12.23 -29.76 -23.55
C TRP A 112 13.43 -29.48 -22.66
N THR A 113 14.23 -28.48 -23.00
CA THR A 113 15.41 -28.10 -22.21
C THR A 113 15.16 -26.93 -21.28
N ASP A 114 13.89 -26.55 -21.07
CA ASP A 114 13.50 -25.41 -20.25
C ASP A 114 14.21 -24.11 -20.70
N GLY A 115 14.27 -23.92 -22.02
CA GLY A 115 14.86 -22.75 -22.65
C GLY A 115 16.39 -22.69 -22.64
N LYS A 116 17.09 -23.77 -22.26
CA LYS A 116 18.55 -23.77 -22.15
C LYS A 116 19.28 -23.96 -23.48
N LEU A 117 18.73 -24.76 -24.38
CA LEU A 117 19.35 -25.01 -25.69
C LEU A 117 18.84 -24.04 -26.75
N PHE A 118 19.79 -23.49 -27.49
CA PHE A 118 19.61 -22.57 -28.60
C PHE A 118 20.20 -23.19 -29.87
N PRO A 119 19.62 -22.93 -31.05
CA PRO A 119 20.24 -23.30 -32.32
C PRO A 119 21.63 -22.64 -32.41
N ALA A 120 22.65 -23.42 -32.79
CA ALA A 120 23.99 -22.88 -32.99
C ALA A 120 23.98 -21.99 -34.24
N THR A 121 23.91 -20.68 -34.05
CA THR A 121 23.96 -19.70 -35.14
C THR A 121 24.83 -18.52 -34.73
N GLU A 122 25.77 -18.16 -35.59
CA GLU A 122 26.61 -16.99 -35.38
C GLU A 122 25.82 -15.70 -35.69
N ALA A 123 25.87 -14.72 -34.79
CA ALA A 123 25.20 -13.45 -34.98
C ALA A 123 25.95 -12.60 -36.01
N LYS A 124 25.28 -12.19 -37.09
CA LYS A 124 25.84 -11.28 -38.09
C LYS A 124 26.00 -9.90 -37.46
N GLU A 125 27.09 -9.20 -37.81
CA GLU A 125 27.31 -7.82 -37.41
C GLU A 125 26.20 -6.93 -37.98
N ARG A 126 25.68 -6.03 -37.14
CA ARG A 126 24.61 -5.09 -37.51
C ARG A 126 25.16 -3.68 -37.41
N PHE A 127 24.86 -2.87 -38.42
CA PHE A 127 25.09 -1.44 -38.31
C PHE A 127 24.31 -0.88 -37.11
N PRO A 128 24.89 0.07 -36.36
CA PRO A 128 24.18 0.72 -35.28
C PRO A 128 22.94 1.44 -35.84
N LEU A 129 21.89 1.51 -35.02
CA LEU A 129 20.73 2.33 -35.36
C LEU A 129 21.20 3.79 -35.47
N LEU A 130 20.85 4.43 -36.59
CA LEU A 130 21.16 5.85 -36.84
C LEU A 130 20.15 6.80 -36.22
N ASP A 131 19.02 6.27 -35.74
CA ASP A 131 17.96 7.04 -35.10
C ASP A 131 18.39 7.49 -33.70
N TYR A 132 18.18 8.78 -33.42
CA TYR A 132 18.32 9.32 -32.07
C TYR A 132 17.02 9.05 -31.31
N PRO A 133 17.03 8.20 -30.27
CA PRO A 133 15.82 7.89 -29.54
C PRO A 133 15.32 9.11 -28.77
N ASP A 134 14.00 9.26 -28.67
CA ASP A 134 13.40 10.21 -27.73
C ASP A 134 13.81 9.83 -26.30
N LEU A 135 14.66 10.67 -25.71
CA LEU A 135 15.21 10.41 -24.38
C LEU A 135 14.19 10.77 -23.31
N LYS A 136 14.00 9.87 -22.36
CA LYS A 136 13.20 10.17 -21.17
C LYS A 136 13.98 11.13 -20.25
N PRO A 137 13.49 12.35 -19.99
CA PRO A 137 14.21 13.31 -19.17
C PRO A 137 14.24 12.84 -17.70
N ILE A 138 15.42 12.96 -17.09
CA ILE A 138 15.66 12.85 -15.65
C ILE A 138 15.90 14.26 -15.15
N ASP A 139 15.07 14.70 -14.22
CA ASP A 139 15.05 16.07 -13.74
C ASP A 139 15.62 16.19 -12.32
N LEU A 140 16.00 17.42 -11.96
CA LEU A 140 16.43 17.73 -10.60
C LEU A 140 15.21 17.74 -9.67
N GLY A 141 15.26 16.93 -8.63
CA GLY A 141 14.20 16.82 -7.64
C GLY A 141 14.51 17.56 -6.35
N THR A 142 13.46 17.80 -5.57
CA THR A 142 13.56 18.30 -4.18
C THR A 142 13.12 17.23 -3.18
N ARG A 143 13.52 17.39 -1.93
CA ARG A 143 13.07 16.55 -0.81
C ARG A 143 11.56 16.61 -0.64
N ASP A 144 10.97 17.81 -0.66
CA ASP A 144 9.53 17.99 -0.49
C ASP A 144 8.71 17.25 -1.57
N ASP A 145 9.19 17.24 -2.82
CA ASP A 145 8.52 16.51 -3.90
C ASP A 145 8.70 14.98 -3.76
N PHE A 146 9.85 14.52 -3.27
CA PHE A 146 10.08 13.12 -2.93
C PHE A 146 9.16 12.65 -1.79
N GLU A 147 9.04 13.44 -0.73
CA GLU A 147 8.23 13.13 0.45
C GLU A 147 6.73 13.04 0.15
N LYS A 148 6.24 13.81 -0.82
CA LYS A 148 4.85 13.72 -1.32
C LYS A 148 4.50 12.35 -1.91
N ILE A 149 5.48 11.55 -2.34
CA ILE A 149 5.25 10.20 -2.88
C ILE A 149 4.58 9.32 -1.83
N PHE A 150 4.98 9.42 -0.57
CA PHE A 150 4.40 8.61 0.51
C PHE A 150 2.90 8.88 0.66
N GLY A 151 2.51 10.17 0.76
CA GLY A 151 1.10 10.55 0.90
C GLY A 151 0.24 10.09 -0.29
N GLN A 152 0.76 10.20 -1.51
CA GLN A 152 0.08 9.73 -2.73
C GLN A 152 -0.10 8.21 -2.76
N LEU A 153 0.90 7.45 -2.32
CA LEU A 153 0.78 6.00 -2.20
C LEU A 153 -0.24 5.63 -1.12
N ALA A 154 -0.11 6.22 0.08
CA ALA A 154 -1.01 5.94 1.19
C ALA A 154 -2.47 6.24 0.84
N THR A 155 -2.73 7.31 0.07
CA THR A 155 -4.09 7.74 -0.33
C THR A 155 -4.64 7.06 -1.58
N ALA A 156 -3.96 6.06 -2.14
CA ALA A 156 -4.46 5.33 -3.30
C ALA A 156 -5.85 4.70 -3.03
N ASN A 157 -6.76 4.83 -3.99
CA ASN A 157 -8.12 4.28 -3.92
C ASN A 157 -8.18 2.77 -4.21
N THR A 158 -7.07 2.19 -4.66
CA THR A 158 -6.92 0.75 -4.91
C THR A 158 -5.94 0.15 -3.90
N SER A 159 -5.97 -1.17 -3.76
CA SER A 159 -4.96 -1.89 -2.99
C SER A 159 -3.57 -1.66 -3.57
N LEU A 160 -2.59 -1.46 -2.70
CA LEU A 160 -1.19 -1.24 -3.08
C LEU A 160 -0.61 -2.46 -3.80
N SER A 161 0.11 -2.23 -4.90
CA SER A 161 0.93 -3.26 -5.54
C SER A 161 2.11 -3.65 -4.63
N GLU A 162 2.76 -4.79 -4.89
CA GLU A 162 3.95 -5.19 -4.10
C GLU A 162 5.06 -4.13 -4.16
N GLN A 163 5.27 -3.50 -5.33
CA GLN A 163 6.24 -2.42 -5.45
C GLN A 163 5.83 -1.16 -4.64
N ASP A 164 4.54 -0.84 -4.56
CA ASP A 164 4.06 0.28 -3.73
C ASP A 164 4.23 -0.05 -2.24
N LYS A 165 3.98 -1.30 -1.84
CA LYS A 165 4.19 -1.75 -0.45
C LYS A 165 5.64 -1.64 -0.04
N GLU A 166 6.57 -2.03 -0.91
CA GLU A 166 8.01 -1.87 -0.69
C GLU A 166 8.39 -0.41 -0.46
N ASP A 167 7.86 0.51 -1.29
CA ASP A 167 8.14 1.95 -1.15
C ASP A 167 7.61 2.52 0.16
N VAL A 168 6.34 2.23 0.48
CA VAL A 168 5.71 2.69 1.73
C VAL A 168 6.44 2.12 2.94
N THR A 169 6.90 0.85 2.87
CA THR A 169 7.73 0.22 3.90
C THR A 169 9.06 0.95 4.05
N TRP A 170 9.72 1.28 2.95
CA TRP A 170 10.97 2.04 2.96
C TRP A 170 10.78 3.40 3.65
N PHE A 171 9.72 4.14 3.32
CA PHE A 171 9.41 5.41 3.99
C PHE A 171 9.20 5.23 5.50
N ALA A 172 8.34 4.29 5.90
CA ALA A 172 8.06 4.05 7.32
C ALA A 172 9.31 3.65 8.10
N ALA A 173 10.12 2.74 7.57
CA ALA A 173 11.36 2.27 8.20
C ALA A 173 12.43 3.38 8.28
N THR A 174 12.49 4.25 7.28
CA THR A 174 13.50 5.32 7.18
C THR A 174 13.14 6.52 8.06
N TYR A 175 11.91 7.02 7.95
CA TYR A 175 11.46 8.21 8.68
C TYR A 175 11.11 7.91 10.14
N ARG A 176 10.70 6.67 10.46
CA ARG A 176 10.31 6.26 11.83
C ARG A 176 9.34 7.28 12.42
N ASN A 177 9.59 7.81 13.62
CA ASN A 177 8.71 8.79 14.26
C ASN A 177 8.48 10.07 13.43
N ALA A 178 9.43 10.45 12.55
CA ALA A 178 9.26 11.62 11.68
C ALA A 178 8.26 11.39 10.54
N ILE A 179 7.80 10.14 10.32
CA ILE A 179 6.79 9.83 9.28
C ILE A 179 5.48 10.56 9.54
N GLY A 180 5.21 10.98 10.78
CA GLY A 180 4.03 11.75 11.14
C GLY A 180 3.81 12.99 10.28
N ALA A 181 4.87 13.64 9.82
CA ALA A 181 4.79 14.80 8.93
C ALA A 181 4.35 14.45 7.49
N LEU A 182 4.49 13.18 7.08
CA LEU A 182 4.13 12.70 5.75
C LEU A 182 2.75 12.03 5.71
N LEU A 183 2.17 11.76 6.87
CA LEU A 183 0.89 11.07 7.00
C LEU A 183 -0.26 11.95 6.45
N PRO A 184 -1.10 11.41 5.55
CA PRO A 184 -2.26 12.14 5.04
C PRO A 184 -3.39 12.19 6.09
N ASP A 185 -4.27 13.19 6.00
CA ASP A 185 -5.42 13.33 6.91
C ASP A 185 -6.36 12.13 6.86
N ALA A 186 -6.51 11.51 5.70
CA ALA A 186 -7.36 10.34 5.49
C ALA A 186 -6.73 9.35 4.50
N ILE A 187 -6.98 8.06 4.73
CA ILE A 187 -6.66 6.98 3.82
C ILE A 187 -8.00 6.33 3.41
N PRO A 188 -8.40 6.42 2.13
CA PRO A 188 -9.73 5.99 1.71
C PRO A 188 -9.88 4.46 1.74
N GLN A 189 -8.84 3.73 1.33
CA GLN A 189 -8.90 2.28 1.18
C GLN A 189 -8.57 1.54 2.49
N LYS A 190 -9.43 0.62 2.91
CA LYS A 190 -9.30 -0.09 4.20
C LYS A 190 -8.10 -1.03 4.28
N GLU A 191 -7.72 -1.62 3.15
CA GLU A 191 -6.51 -2.45 3.07
C GLU A 191 -5.24 -1.60 3.26
N ASN A 192 -5.22 -0.40 2.67
CA ASN A 192 -4.11 0.53 2.79
C ASN A 192 -4.01 1.06 4.23
N ILE A 193 -5.14 1.33 4.89
CA ILE A 193 -5.17 1.66 6.33
C ILE A 193 -4.48 0.56 7.14
N ALA A 194 -4.89 -0.70 6.96
CA ALA A 194 -4.35 -1.81 7.73
C ALA A 194 -2.85 -2.02 7.48
N PHE A 195 -2.39 -1.85 6.24
CA PHE A 195 -0.99 -1.96 5.87
C PHE A 195 -0.15 -0.83 6.49
N VAL A 196 -0.55 0.43 6.27
CA VAL A 196 0.15 1.62 6.81
C VAL A 196 0.15 1.59 8.34
N ALA A 197 -0.98 1.29 8.98
CA ALA A 197 -1.06 1.16 10.43
C ALA A 197 -0.14 0.05 10.98
N GLY A 198 0.00 -1.07 10.27
CA GLY A 198 0.92 -2.14 10.64
C GLY A 198 2.38 -1.67 10.62
N LEU A 199 2.77 -0.93 9.57
CA LEU A 199 4.11 -0.34 9.45
C LEU A 199 4.38 0.70 10.54
N LEU A 200 3.39 1.52 10.87
CA LEU A 200 3.51 2.49 11.96
C LEU A 200 3.78 1.80 13.30
N ILE A 201 3.04 0.73 13.63
CA ILE A 201 3.29 -0.07 14.85
C ILE A 201 4.68 -0.69 14.85
N GLN A 202 5.20 -1.08 13.69
CA GLN A 202 6.49 -1.73 13.57
C GLN A 202 7.68 -0.76 13.67
N HIS A 203 7.52 0.48 13.16
CA HIS A 203 8.64 1.40 12.94
C HIS A 203 8.59 2.69 13.75
N THR A 204 7.52 2.93 14.53
CA THR A 204 7.39 4.13 15.36
C THR A 204 7.12 3.79 16.82
N ASP A 205 7.57 4.66 17.72
CA ASP A 205 7.38 4.51 19.17
C ASP A 205 5.98 5.00 19.60
N ASP A 206 5.44 6.00 18.90
CA ASP A 206 4.11 6.58 19.15
C ASP A 206 3.05 6.10 18.14
N ALA A 207 3.12 4.83 17.75
CA ALA A 207 2.19 4.25 16.79
C ALA A 207 0.72 4.39 17.20
N THR A 208 0.43 4.47 18.50
CA THR A 208 -0.95 4.56 19.02
C THR A 208 -1.65 5.80 18.48
N THR A 209 -1.01 6.97 18.56
CA THR A 209 -1.57 8.25 18.08
C THR A 209 -1.91 8.18 16.59
N PHE A 210 -1.01 7.64 15.77
CA PHE A 210 -1.23 7.56 14.33
C PHE A 210 -2.29 6.53 13.92
N VAL A 211 -2.29 5.36 14.55
CA VAL A 211 -3.22 4.27 14.20
C VAL A 211 -4.65 4.61 14.61
N GLU A 212 -4.85 5.34 15.71
CA GLU A 212 -6.16 5.83 16.14
C GLU A 212 -6.81 6.78 15.12
N THR A 213 -6.01 7.52 14.37
CA THR A 213 -6.48 8.41 13.30
C THR A 213 -7.12 7.63 12.16
N TYR A 214 -6.66 6.42 11.84
CA TYR A 214 -7.15 5.67 10.67
C TYR A 214 -8.06 4.49 11.01
N CYS A 215 -7.83 3.79 12.12
CA CYS A 215 -8.65 2.65 12.52
C CYS A 215 -9.89 3.13 13.29
N LYS A 216 -11.06 3.09 12.64
CA LYS A 216 -12.32 3.64 13.20
C LYS A 216 -13.32 2.58 13.64
N THR A 217 -13.21 1.35 13.13
CA THR A 217 -14.15 0.26 13.43
C THR A 217 -13.44 -0.96 13.99
N ALA A 218 -14.16 -1.85 14.66
CA ALA A 218 -13.60 -3.13 15.09
C ALA A 218 -13.05 -3.91 13.89
N THR A 219 -13.75 -3.88 12.75
CA THR A 219 -13.31 -4.54 11.52
C THR A 219 -11.97 -3.98 11.01
N ASP A 220 -11.71 -2.68 11.14
CA ASP A 220 -10.41 -2.10 10.79
C ASP A 220 -9.29 -2.65 11.71
N VAL A 221 -9.57 -2.80 13.02
CA VAL A 221 -8.64 -3.42 13.98
C VAL A 221 -8.38 -4.89 13.63
N LEU A 222 -9.41 -5.63 13.20
CA LEU A 222 -9.24 -7.00 12.72
C LEU A 222 -8.36 -7.06 11.46
N ARG A 223 -8.60 -6.18 10.48
CA ARG A 223 -7.79 -6.08 9.26
C ARG A 223 -6.33 -5.76 9.56
N LEU A 224 -6.08 -4.86 10.51
CA LEU A 224 -4.73 -4.56 10.99
C LEU A 224 -4.04 -5.80 11.56
N ALA A 225 -4.71 -6.55 12.44
CA ALA A 225 -4.15 -7.78 13.00
C ALA A 225 -3.86 -8.84 11.93
N VAL A 226 -4.71 -8.91 10.89
CA VAL A 226 -4.53 -9.78 9.72
C VAL A 226 -3.31 -9.35 8.91
N ALA A 227 -3.19 -8.06 8.57
CA ALA A 227 -2.06 -7.50 7.82
C ALA A 227 -0.74 -7.77 8.53
N MET A 228 -0.66 -7.51 9.84
CA MET A 228 0.53 -7.78 10.66
C MET A 228 0.87 -9.27 10.80
N SER A 229 -0.07 -10.17 10.44
CA SER A 229 0.14 -11.62 10.43
C SER A 229 0.38 -12.18 9.02
N GLY A 230 0.50 -11.33 8.00
CA GLY A 230 0.71 -11.74 6.60
C GLY A 230 -0.51 -12.42 5.97
N GLY A 231 -1.72 -12.14 6.47
CA GLY A 231 -2.96 -12.68 5.94
C GLY A 231 -3.65 -11.78 4.92
N ASP A 232 -4.76 -12.26 4.39
CA ASP A 232 -5.60 -11.56 3.41
C ASP A 232 -6.48 -10.48 4.08
N VAL A 233 -6.10 -9.22 3.87
CA VAL A 233 -6.71 -8.03 4.49
C VAL A 233 -8.14 -7.77 4.01
N SER A 234 -8.53 -8.32 2.85
CA SER A 234 -9.93 -8.28 2.38
C SER A 234 -10.88 -9.05 3.32
N LEU A 235 -10.32 -9.88 4.21
CA LEU A 235 -11.02 -10.80 5.08
C LEU A 235 -11.72 -11.94 4.30
N ALA A 236 -11.41 -12.18 3.03
CA ALA A 236 -12.00 -13.29 2.28
C ALA A 236 -11.52 -14.65 2.81
N THR A 237 -10.22 -14.78 3.14
CA THR A 237 -9.68 -16.03 3.69
C THR A 237 -9.43 -15.99 5.20
N ASN A 238 -9.29 -17.17 5.82
CA ASN A 238 -8.94 -17.27 7.24
C ASN A 238 -7.44 -16.99 7.43
N THR A 239 -7.11 -16.17 8.44
CA THR A 239 -5.72 -15.87 8.81
C THR A 239 -5.29 -16.64 10.06
N LYS A 240 -4.05 -17.15 10.04
CA LYS A 240 -3.35 -17.65 11.23
C LYS A 240 -2.61 -16.48 11.88
N PHE A 241 -3.11 -16.01 13.02
CA PHE A 241 -2.49 -14.89 13.73
C PHE A 241 -1.13 -15.27 14.32
N ARG A 242 -0.14 -14.41 14.15
CA ARG A 242 1.14 -14.52 14.85
C ARG A 242 0.99 -14.16 16.32
N THR A 243 2.05 -14.39 17.09
CA THR A 243 2.15 -13.85 18.44
C THR A 243 2.40 -12.34 18.38
N PHE A 244 1.65 -11.57 19.16
CA PHE A 244 1.86 -10.13 19.32
C PHE A 244 2.67 -9.84 20.57
N SER A 245 3.55 -8.85 20.50
CA SER A 245 4.31 -8.34 21.65
C SER A 245 3.38 -7.63 22.63
N ARG A 246 3.83 -7.46 23.89
CA ARG A 246 3.02 -6.78 24.91
C ARG A 246 2.62 -5.35 24.51
N PRO A 247 3.49 -4.53 23.90
CA PRO A 247 3.10 -3.23 23.33
C PRO A 247 2.04 -3.35 22.22
N GLU A 248 2.20 -4.26 21.27
CA GLU A 248 1.23 -4.46 20.18
C GLU A 248 -0.16 -4.82 20.71
N ARG A 249 -0.23 -5.73 21.70
CA ARG A 249 -1.49 -6.11 22.35
C ARG A 249 -2.19 -4.90 22.96
N ARG A 250 -1.44 -3.99 23.59
CA ARG A 250 -1.97 -2.76 24.18
C ARG A 250 -2.51 -1.81 23.11
N VAL A 251 -1.89 -1.74 21.93
CA VAL A 251 -2.41 -0.95 20.80
C VAL A 251 -3.76 -1.51 20.36
N PHE A 252 -3.86 -2.82 20.09
CA PHE A 252 -5.12 -3.44 19.66
C PHE A 252 -6.26 -3.24 20.68
N LEU A 253 -5.98 -3.50 21.96
CA LEU A 253 -6.99 -3.36 23.02
C LEU A 253 -7.33 -1.89 23.29
N GLY A 254 -6.36 -0.99 23.20
CA GLY A 254 -6.57 0.45 23.29
C GLY A 254 -7.48 0.97 22.17
N LEU A 255 -7.25 0.53 20.93
CA LEU A 255 -8.11 0.88 19.79
C LEU A 255 -9.55 0.42 20.02
N LEU A 256 -9.76 -0.83 20.44
CA LEU A 256 -11.09 -1.36 20.72
C LEU A 256 -11.78 -0.61 21.87
N GLN A 257 -11.03 -0.30 22.93
CA GLN A 257 -11.52 0.47 24.07
C GLN A 257 -11.98 1.87 23.66
N ARG A 258 -11.23 2.53 22.78
CA ARG A 258 -11.56 3.87 22.28
C ARG A 258 -12.76 3.86 21.32
N ILE A 259 -12.82 2.87 20.42
CA ILE A 259 -13.93 2.76 19.45
C ILE A 259 -15.26 2.58 20.19
N GLY A 260 -15.29 1.73 21.22
CA GLY A 260 -16.50 1.46 21.98
C GLY A 260 -17.57 0.71 21.17
N GLN A 261 -18.53 0.10 21.86
CA GLN A 261 -19.64 -0.64 21.25
C GLN A 261 -19.23 -1.68 20.16
N VAL A 262 -18.03 -2.24 20.27
CA VAL A 262 -17.42 -3.10 19.24
C VAL A 262 -18.06 -4.49 19.12
N THR A 263 -18.85 -4.92 20.12
CA THR A 263 -19.39 -6.29 20.22
C THR A 263 -20.21 -6.71 19.00
N GLU A 264 -21.08 -5.85 18.48
CA GLU A 264 -21.93 -6.18 17.33
C GLU A 264 -21.10 -6.46 16.07
N ASP A 265 -20.10 -5.61 15.80
CA ASP A 265 -19.15 -5.81 14.69
C ASP A 265 -18.29 -7.05 14.91
N MET A 266 -17.86 -7.31 16.14
CA MET A 266 -17.09 -8.49 16.49
C MET A 266 -17.88 -9.78 16.26
N LEU A 267 -19.18 -9.79 16.56
CA LEU A 267 -20.06 -10.95 16.34
C LEU A 267 -20.17 -11.33 14.85
N ARG A 268 -20.11 -10.36 13.92
CA ARG A 268 -20.10 -10.64 12.47
C ARG A 268 -18.93 -11.53 12.05
N HIS A 269 -17.83 -11.46 12.79
CA HIS A 269 -16.62 -12.25 12.57
C HIS A 269 -16.23 -13.06 13.83
N LYS A 270 -17.22 -13.57 14.59
CA LYS A 270 -17.04 -14.20 15.92
C LYS A 270 -15.83 -15.12 16.00
N GLY A 271 -15.75 -16.12 15.11
CA GLY A 271 -14.67 -17.10 15.14
C GLY A 271 -13.28 -16.53 14.87
N ARG A 272 -13.15 -15.42 14.13
CA ARG A 272 -11.86 -14.73 13.91
C ARG A 272 -11.46 -13.93 15.13
N TRP A 273 -12.42 -13.28 15.77
CA TRP A 273 -12.20 -12.56 17.00
C TRP A 273 -11.80 -13.47 18.15
N ILE A 274 -12.45 -14.63 18.33
CA ILE A 274 -12.04 -15.59 19.38
C ILE A 274 -10.56 -15.96 19.24
N ARG A 275 -10.13 -16.32 18.02
CA ARG A 275 -8.73 -16.65 17.69
C ARG A 275 -7.78 -15.47 17.91
N LEU A 276 -8.18 -14.25 17.53
CA LEU A 276 -7.37 -13.06 17.75
C LEU A 276 -7.25 -12.77 19.26
N GLY A 277 -8.35 -12.86 20.00
CA GLY A 277 -8.40 -12.62 21.45
C GLY A 277 -7.48 -13.55 22.24
N GLU A 278 -7.25 -14.78 21.76
CA GLU A 278 -6.25 -15.68 22.33
C GLU A 278 -4.84 -15.09 22.21
N LYS A 279 -4.48 -14.55 21.04
CA LYS A 279 -3.17 -13.90 20.81
C LYS A 279 -3.03 -12.55 21.50
N LEU A 280 -4.14 -11.86 21.74
CA LEU A 280 -4.14 -10.57 22.45
C LEU A 280 -4.03 -10.72 23.97
N HIS A 281 -4.19 -11.93 24.51
CA HIS A 281 -4.21 -12.19 25.97
C HIS A 281 -5.15 -11.24 26.72
N VAL A 282 -6.38 -11.08 26.21
CA VAL A 282 -7.35 -10.08 26.68
C VAL A 282 -7.53 -10.08 28.21
N GLY A 283 -7.53 -11.26 28.84
CA GLY A 283 -7.68 -11.39 30.30
C GLY A 283 -6.57 -10.71 31.11
N GLU A 284 -5.32 -10.67 30.61
CA GLU A 284 -4.19 -9.99 31.26
C GLU A 284 -4.49 -8.49 31.45
N PHE A 285 -5.18 -7.89 30.49
CA PHE A 285 -5.41 -6.45 30.44
C PHE A 285 -6.84 -6.03 30.82
N GLY A 286 -7.68 -6.94 31.33
CA GLY A 286 -9.10 -6.67 31.56
C GLY A 286 -9.38 -5.48 32.48
N LYS A 287 -8.51 -5.23 33.48
CA LYS A 287 -8.62 -4.04 34.35
C LYS A 287 -8.37 -2.73 33.61
N ARG A 288 -7.49 -2.75 32.59
CA ARG A 288 -7.09 -1.57 31.81
C ARG A 288 -8.01 -1.33 30.62
N TYR A 289 -8.52 -2.39 30.00
CA TYR A 289 -9.42 -2.35 28.84
C TYR A 289 -10.68 -3.16 29.14
N PRO A 290 -11.55 -2.66 30.05
CA PRO A 290 -12.74 -3.40 30.49
C PRO A 290 -13.76 -3.63 29.36
N ASP A 291 -13.92 -2.68 28.44
CA ASP A 291 -14.93 -2.82 27.38
C ASP A 291 -14.56 -3.91 26.37
N PRO A 292 -13.32 -3.94 25.81
CA PRO A 292 -12.88 -5.07 25.00
C PRO A 292 -12.97 -6.39 25.76
N ALA A 293 -12.56 -6.42 27.04
CA ALA A 293 -12.62 -7.64 27.84
C ALA A 293 -14.04 -8.20 27.94
N LYS A 294 -15.03 -7.33 28.17
CA LYS A 294 -16.45 -7.70 28.16
C LYS A 294 -16.93 -8.16 26.79
N SER A 295 -16.54 -7.48 25.71
CA SER A 295 -16.88 -7.92 24.35
C SER A 295 -16.32 -9.31 24.02
N PHE A 296 -15.06 -9.59 24.38
CA PHE A 296 -14.47 -10.92 24.18
C PHE A 296 -15.11 -12.00 25.07
N ASP A 297 -15.55 -11.66 26.29
CA ASP A 297 -16.31 -12.57 27.16
C ASP A 297 -17.64 -12.98 26.52
N ILE A 298 -18.39 -12.01 25.98
CA ILE A 298 -19.62 -12.25 25.22
C ILE A 298 -19.37 -13.21 24.06
N LEU A 299 -18.29 -12.99 23.29
CA LEU A 299 -17.96 -13.83 22.14
C LEU A 299 -17.54 -15.25 22.54
N ARG A 300 -16.79 -15.41 23.63
CA ARG A 300 -16.23 -16.72 24.04
C ARG A 300 -17.24 -17.59 24.76
N ASN A 301 -18.04 -16.98 25.63
CA ASN A 301 -18.96 -17.68 26.53
C ASN A 301 -20.42 -17.64 26.05
N ASP A 302 -20.66 -17.15 24.83
CA ASP A 302 -22.00 -17.03 24.24
C ASP A 302 -22.98 -16.29 25.16
N VAL A 303 -22.48 -15.27 25.87
CA VAL A 303 -23.30 -14.46 26.78
C VAL A 303 -24.37 -13.75 25.94
N PRO A 304 -25.66 -13.80 26.35
CA PRO A 304 -26.73 -13.16 25.59
C PRO A 304 -26.44 -11.67 25.32
N PHE A 305 -26.42 -11.31 24.03
CA PHE A 305 -26.21 -9.94 23.58
C PHE A 305 -27.31 -9.58 22.57
N THR A 306 -28.05 -8.50 22.86
CA THR A 306 -29.04 -7.98 21.92
C THR A 306 -28.37 -6.93 21.04
N THR A 307 -28.28 -7.20 19.73
CA THR A 307 -27.72 -6.26 18.74
C THR A 307 -28.64 -5.04 18.54
N PHE A 308 -28.18 -4.01 17.85
CA PHE A 308 -29.03 -2.89 17.45
C PHE A 308 -30.31 -3.37 16.74
N ASN A 309 -30.15 -4.21 15.71
CA ASN A 309 -31.29 -4.79 15.00
C ASN A 309 -32.16 -5.66 15.91
N GLY A 310 -31.58 -6.41 16.86
CA GLY A 310 -32.36 -7.15 17.84
C GLY A 310 -33.25 -6.27 18.72
N HIS A 311 -32.78 -5.06 19.09
CA HIS A 311 -33.61 -4.09 19.82
C HIS A 311 -34.71 -3.50 18.94
N VAL A 312 -34.39 -3.18 17.68
CA VAL A 312 -35.36 -2.68 16.71
C VAL A 312 -36.45 -3.73 16.47
N GLU A 313 -36.09 -4.99 16.20
CA GLU A 313 -37.06 -6.08 15.98
C GLU A 313 -37.96 -6.31 17.21
N LYS A 314 -37.40 -6.26 18.43
CA LYS A 314 -38.20 -6.33 19.67
C LYS A 314 -39.22 -5.20 19.76
N ALA A 315 -38.84 -3.96 19.39
CA ALA A 315 -39.73 -2.81 19.41
C ALA A 315 -40.82 -2.91 18.33
N LEU A 316 -40.45 -3.33 17.10
CA LEU A 316 -41.39 -3.51 15.99
C LEU A 316 -42.39 -4.63 16.28
N ALA A 317 -41.93 -5.77 16.81
CA ALA A 317 -42.81 -6.88 17.22
C ALA A 317 -43.80 -6.47 18.32
N ALA A 318 -43.39 -5.56 19.20
CA ALA A 318 -44.25 -4.97 20.23
C ALA A 318 -45.10 -3.79 19.73
N LYS A 319 -45.08 -3.47 18.43
CA LYS A 319 -45.74 -2.31 17.79
C LYS A 319 -45.39 -0.96 18.44
N LYS A 320 -44.17 -0.83 18.99
CA LYS A 320 -43.66 0.41 19.59
C LYS A 320 -42.89 1.23 18.55
N VAL A 321 -43.61 1.82 17.60
CA VAL A 321 -43.02 2.55 16.45
C VAL A 321 -42.07 3.64 16.93
N GLN A 322 -42.48 4.45 17.90
CA GLN A 322 -41.65 5.54 18.45
C GLN A 322 -40.33 5.06 19.06
N THR A 323 -40.35 3.91 19.75
CA THR A 323 -39.13 3.32 20.31
C THR A 323 -38.19 2.78 19.23
N ALA A 324 -38.75 2.23 18.15
CA ALA A 324 -37.96 1.80 17.00
C ALA A 324 -37.39 2.99 16.23
N LEU A 325 -38.19 4.04 16.00
CA LEU A 325 -37.83 5.25 15.29
C LEU A 325 -36.68 5.99 15.98
N ALA A 326 -36.78 6.22 17.30
CA ALA A 326 -35.73 6.86 18.09
C ALA A 326 -34.37 6.14 18.01
N ARG A 327 -34.37 4.83 17.76
CA ARG A 327 -33.13 4.07 17.52
C ARG A 327 -32.69 4.15 16.08
N LEU A 328 -33.60 3.96 15.13
CA LEU A 328 -33.29 3.96 13.70
C LEU A 328 -32.75 5.29 13.19
N THR A 329 -33.17 6.43 13.76
CA THR A 329 -32.61 7.75 13.44
C THR A 329 -31.11 7.87 13.71
N THR A 330 -30.56 7.07 14.65
CA THR A 330 -29.11 7.01 14.90
C THR A 330 -28.33 6.29 13.80
N ARG A 331 -29.01 5.56 12.90
CA ARG A 331 -28.44 4.83 11.77
C ARG A 331 -29.29 5.07 10.51
N PRO A 332 -29.10 6.20 9.79
CA PRO A 332 -29.98 6.62 8.69
C PRO A 332 -30.19 5.56 7.60
N GLY A 333 -29.15 4.80 7.25
CA GLY A 333 -29.26 3.71 6.29
C GLY A 333 -30.15 2.55 6.76
N ASP A 334 -30.19 2.26 8.06
CA ASP A 334 -31.11 1.25 8.62
C ASP A 334 -32.53 1.81 8.72
N LEU A 335 -32.70 3.10 9.02
CA LEU A 335 -34.00 3.78 8.94
C LEU A 335 -34.58 3.71 7.52
N ALA A 336 -33.79 4.05 6.50
CA ALA A 336 -34.21 3.97 5.11
C ALA A 336 -34.71 2.56 4.73
N ARG A 337 -33.98 1.52 5.13
CA ARG A 337 -34.35 0.11 4.88
C ARG A 337 -35.63 -0.31 5.60
N ARG A 338 -36.05 0.40 6.66
CA ARG A 338 -37.20 0.07 7.50
C ARG A 338 -38.35 1.07 7.41
N LEU A 339 -38.23 2.09 6.56
CA LEU A 339 -39.22 3.16 6.41
C LEU A 339 -40.61 2.61 6.08
N ASP A 340 -40.73 1.79 5.03
CA ASP A 340 -42.02 1.21 4.62
C ASP A 340 -42.65 0.37 5.75
N HIS A 341 -41.84 -0.39 6.49
CA HIS A 341 -42.34 -1.19 7.62
C HIS A 341 -42.88 -0.29 8.75
N LEU A 342 -42.18 0.79 9.10
CA LEU A 342 -42.62 1.74 10.12
C LEU A 342 -43.96 2.40 9.74
N LEU A 343 -44.12 2.81 8.49
CA LEU A 343 -45.34 3.48 8.00
C LEU A 343 -46.56 2.56 7.97
N ARG A 344 -46.36 1.23 7.85
CA ARG A 344 -47.44 0.24 7.82
C ARG A 344 -47.87 -0.25 9.21
N LEU A 345 -47.08 0.03 10.26
CA LEU A 345 -47.35 -0.49 11.60
C LEU A 345 -48.48 0.26 12.32
N ASP A 346 -48.46 1.60 12.23
CA ASP A 346 -49.48 2.48 12.81
C ASP A 346 -49.62 3.75 11.98
N ALA A 347 -50.84 4.09 11.59
CA ALA A 347 -51.13 5.30 10.81
C ALA A 347 -50.92 6.59 11.62
N SER A 348 -51.07 6.53 12.95
CA SER A 348 -50.92 7.70 13.83
C SER A 348 -49.48 8.19 13.94
N ASP A 349 -48.50 7.29 13.76
CA ASP A 349 -47.07 7.60 13.84
C ASP A 349 -46.45 8.04 12.50
N GLN A 350 -47.20 7.95 11.38
CA GLN A 350 -46.69 8.27 10.04
C GLN A 350 -46.11 9.69 9.90
N PRO A 351 -46.73 10.76 10.43
CA PRO A 351 -46.17 12.11 10.32
C PRO A 351 -44.79 12.23 10.96
N GLU A 352 -44.60 11.59 12.12
CA GLU A 352 -43.34 11.64 12.86
C GLU A 352 -42.25 10.79 12.19
N VAL A 353 -42.61 9.61 11.67
CA VAL A 353 -41.70 8.76 10.90
C VAL A 353 -41.19 9.50 9.65
N LEU A 354 -42.08 10.17 8.91
CA LEU A 354 -41.70 10.95 7.73
C LEU A 354 -40.84 12.17 8.09
N ALA A 355 -41.19 12.89 9.16
CA ALA A 355 -40.41 14.03 9.63
C ALA A 355 -39.00 13.60 10.06
N ALA A 356 -38.89 12.53 10.85
CA ALA A 356 -37.61 11.98 11.29
C ALA A 356 -36.75 11.50 10.12
N PHE A 357 -37.36 10.85 9.11
CA PHE A 357 -36.65 10.45 7.90
C PHE A 357 -36.13 11.66 7.11
N GLY A 358 -36.94 12.70 6.93
CA GLY A 358 -36.55 13.92 6.23
C GLY A 358 -35.41 14.71 6.90
N GLN A 359 -35.17 14.52 8.20
CA GLN A 359 -34.06 15.17 8.92
C GLN A 359 -32.72 14.46 8.77
N VAL A 360 -32.72 13.15 8.45
CA VAL A 360 -31.50 12.32 8.44
C VAL A 360 -31.15 11.77 7.06
N ALA A 361 -32.02 11.97 6.06
CA ALA A 361 -31.87 11.52 4.67
C ALA A 361 -31.02 12.45 3.80
#